data_AF-A0A6A5GPN4-F1
#
_entry.id   AF-A0A6A5GPN4-F1
#
_cell.length_a   1.000
_cell.length_b   1.000
_cell.length_c   1.000
_cell.angle_alpha   90.00
_cell.angle_beta   90.00
_cell.angle_gamma   90.00
#
_symmetry.space_group_name_H-M   'P 1'
#
loop_
_entity.id
_entity.type
_entity.pdbx_description
1 polymer ?
#
loop_
_entity_poly.entity_id
_entity_poly.type
_entity_poly.pdbx_seq_one_letter_code
_entity_poly.pdbx_strand_id
1 'polypeptide(L)'
;METVVPFMIEKLKLSSLTYKMTRSMSDGTLRRHVENIRVDAFKLCNTVQRPFGRRVKDIGAWQKAMELLGILGVIVNCALIGQSGLVQRIWPDLSWGGQILIVVVLEHVILASKMIIDILVPDVPHWVRIETAKQEHFRREAFKRESRLLSHTQTPSSDQLQSSNNQQEPTTPDAASRFNRLDQINRSKRRSITPMVRLSSFTRIPRNEDNCID
;
A
#
# COMPACT_ATOMS: atom_id res chain seq x y z
N MET A 1 -43.24 11.13 -46.35
CA MET A 1 -42.29 11.57 -45.29
C MET A 1 -42.92 11.60 -43.89
N GLU A 2 -44.17 11.16 -43.70
CA GLU A 2 -44.92 11.31 -42.45
C GLU A 2 -44.65 10.22 -41.39
N THR A 3 -44.00 9.10 -41.76
CA THR A 3 -43.73 7.97 -40.87
C THR A 3 -42.38 8.02 -40.17
N VAL A 4 -41.45 8.88 -40.62
CA VAL A 4 -40.08 8.94 -40.09
C VAL A 4 -40.02 9.74 -38.78
N VAL A 5 -40.81 10.81 -38.69
CA VAL A 5 -40.88 11.68 -37.50
C VAL A 5 -41.37 10.93 -36.24
N PRO A 6 -42.49 10.19 -36.25
CA PRO A 6 -42.94 9.45 -35.07
C PRO A 6 -41.95 8.35 -34.65
N PHE A 7 -41.31 7.67 -35.61
CA PHE A 7 -40.28 6.67 -35.36
C PHE A 7 -39.02 7.26 -34.68
N MET A 8 -38.56 8.42 -35.14
CA MET A 8 -37.41 9.12 -34.53
C MET A 8 -37.72 9.60 -33.11
N ILE A 9 -38.94 10.08 -32.87
CA ILE A 9 -39.39 10.51 -31.53
C ILE A 9 -39.44 9.31 -30.57
N GLU A 10 -39.89 8.14 -31.02
CA GLU A 10 -39.91 6.92 -30.21
C GLU A 10 -38.50 6.44 -29.87
N LYS A 11 -37.57 6.46 -30.84
CA LYS A 11 -36.16 6.15 -30.61
C LYS A 11 -35.47 7.15 -29.66
N LEU A 12 -35.81 8.44 -29.72
CA LEU A 12 -35.33 9.44 -28.76
C LEU A 12 -35.90 9.22 -27.35
N LYS A 13 -37.16 8.80 -27.22
CA LYS A 13 -37.78 8.47 -25.93
C LYS A 13 -37.13 7.22 -25.33
N LEU A 14 -36.91 6.20 -26.13
CA LEU A 14 -36.22 4.97 -25.73
C LEU A 14 -34.77 5.24 -25.32
N SER A 15 -34.03 6.09 -26.05
CA SER A 15 -32.65 6.45 -25.68
C SER A 15 -32.61 7.27 -24.40
N SER A 16 -33.55 8.21 -24.21
CA SER A 16 -33.67 9.02 -22.99
C SER A 16 -34.04 8.18 -21.77
N LEU A 17 -34.97 7.23 -21.92
CA LEU A 17 -35.36 6.29 -20.87
C LEU A 17 -34.20 5.35 -20.51
N THR A 18 -33.51 4.81 -21.51
CA THR A 18 -32.34 3.95 -21.32
C THR A 18 -31.23 4.73 -20.60
N TYR A 19 -30.92 5.95 -21.05
CA TYR A 19 -29.93 6.81 -20.40
C TYR A 19 -30.32 7.15 -18.95
N LYS A 20 -31.59 7.47 -18.68
CA LYS A 20 -32.10 7.71 -17.31
C LYS A 20 -31.99 6.47 -16.43
N MET A 21 -32.30 5.30 -16.96
CA MET A 21 -32.18 4.02 -16.24
C MET A 21 -30.71 3.70 -15.95
N THR A 22 -29.83 3.80 -16.94
CA THR A 22 -28.39 3.56 -16.78
C THR A 22 -27.76 4.56 -15.81
N ARG A 23 -28.12 5.85 -15.89
CA ARG A 23 -27.64 6.88 -14.97
C ARG A 23 -28.13 6.64 -13.54
N SER A 24 -29.41 6.31 -13.37
CA SER A 24 -29.97 5.99 -12.04
C SER A 24 -29.32 4.74 -11.42
N MET A 25 -29.07 3.70 -12.23
CA MET A 25 -28.35 2.49 -11.80
C MET A 25 -26.89 2.78 -11.43
N SER A 26 -26.20 3.63 -12.20
CA SER A 26 -24.85 4.10 -11.88
C SER A 26 -24.84 4.90 -10.58
N ASP A 27 -25.72 5.88 -10.42
CA ASP A 27 -25.81 6.71 -9.22
C ASP A 27 -26.14 5.86 -7.98
N GLY A 28 -27.01 4.86 -8.12
CA GLY A 28 -27.30 3.89 -7.07
C GLY A 28 -26.12 2.97 -6.72
N THR A 29 -25.28 2.63 -7.69
CA THR A 29 -24.07 1.81 -7.48
C THR A 29 -22.99 2.62 -6.75
N LEU A 30 -22.79 3.88 -7.14
CA LEU A 30 -21.85 4.78 -6.47
C LEU A 30 -22.24 5.02 -5.01
N ARG A 31 -23.53 5.27 -4.75
CA ARG A 31 -24.04 5.41 -3.37
C ARG A 31 -23.76 4.16 -2.54
N ARG A 32 -24.07 2.96 -3.06
CA ARG A 32 -23.79 1.69 -2.40
C ARG A 32 -22.31 1.49 -2.08
N HIS A 33 -21.41 1.86 -2.99
CA HIS A 33 -19.97 1.78 -2.72
C HIS A 33 -19.53 2.72 -1.59
N VAL A 34 -20.05 3.96 -1.57
CA VAL A 34 -19.76 4.92 -0.49
C VAL A 34 -20.33 4.42 0.84
N GLU A 35 -21.53 3.87 0.84
CA GLU A 35 -22.16 3.27 2.02
C GLU A 35 -21.34 2.09 2.53
N ASN A 36 -20.90 1.19 1.66
CA ASN A 36 -20.07 0.04 2.05
C ASN A 36 -18.77 0.48 2.72
N ILE A 37 -18.07 1.49 2.18
CA ILE A 37 -16.84 2.03 2.79
C ILE A 37 -17.13 2.57 4.20
N ARG A 38 -18.26 3.27 4.38
CA ARG A 38 -18.68 3.81 5.69
C ARG A 38 -19.06 2.70 6.66
N VAL A 39 -19.74 1.65 6.20
CA VAL A 39 -20.13 0.48 7.00
C VAL A 39 -18.89 -0.30 7.44
N ASP A 40 -17.92 -0.52 6.55
CA ASP A 40 -16.65 -1.17 6.88
C ASP A 40 -15.85 -0.35 7.90
N ALA A 41 -15.81 0.98 7.74
CA ALA A 41 -15.17 1.86 8.72
C ALA A 41 -15.89 1.83 10.08
N PHE A 42 -17.22 1.88 10.10
CA PHE A 42 -18.01 1.78 11.33
C PHE A 42 -17.75 0.45 12.04
N LYS A 43 -17.71 -0.67 11.30
CA LYS A 43 -17.42 -2.00 11.84
C LYS A 43 -16.03 -2.07 12.47
N LEU A 44 -15.02 -1.45 11.83
CA LEU A 44 -13.66 -1.37 12.36
C LEU A 44 -13.53 -0.50 13.63
N CYS A 45 -14.34 0.55 13.76
CA CYS A 45 -14.29 1.46 14.91
C CYS A 45 -15.14 1.01 16.10
N ASN A 46 -16.31 0.40 15.84
CA ASN A 46 -17.35 0.20 16.87
C ASN A 46 -17.69 -1.27 17.14
N THR A 47 -17.26 -2.22 16.30
CA THR A 47 -17.68 -3.63 16.42
C THR A 47 -16.51 -4.57 16.70
N VAL A 48 -15.31 -4.28 16.22
CA VAL A 48 -14.13 -5.14 16.40
C VAL A 48 -13.16 -4.56 17.43
N GLN A 49 -12.51 -5.43 18.20
CA GLN A 49 -11.37 -5.02 19.03
C GLN A 49 -10.21 -4.60 18.13
N ARG A 50 -9.45 -3.58 18.55
CA ARG A 50 -8.36 -3.00 17.75
C ARG A 50 -7.37 -4.08 17.27
N PRO A 51 -7.25 -4.34 15.97
CA PRO A 51 -6.34 -5.35 15.45
C PRO A 51 -4.89 -4.90 15.60
N PHE A 52 -3.98 -5.86 15.81
CA PHE A 52 -2.55 -5.58 15.83
C PHE A 52 -2.07 -5.23 14.41
N GLY A 53 -1.47 -4.05 14.28
CA GLY A 53 -0.98 -3.55 12.99
C GLY A 53 0.18 -4.40 12.47
N ARG A 54 -0.08 -5.23 11.45
CA ARG A 54 0.95 -5.96 10.70
C ARG A 54 1.29 -5.19 9.44
N ARG A 55 2.56 -4.78 9.30
CA ARG A 55 3.03 -4.17 8.05
C ARG A 55 3.14 -5.27 6.99
N VAL A 56 2.30 -5.18 5.96
CA VAL A 56 2.37 -6.04 4.77
C VAL A 56 2.81 -5.19 3.58
N LYS A 57 3.69 -5.76 2.75
CA LYS A 57 4.21 -5.09 1.56
C LYS A 57 3.21 -5.16 0.41
N ASP A 58 2.38 -6.22 0.38
CA ASP A 58 1.47 -6.56 -0.70
C ASP A 58 0.16 -7.12 -0.13
N ILE A 59 -0.91 -7.15 -0.94
CA ILE A 59 -2.22 -7.73 -0.58
C ILE A 59 -2.16 -9.26 -0.37
N GLY A 60 -1.06 -9.90 -0.81
CA GLY A 60 -0.76 -11.31 -0.57
C GLY A 60 -1.50 -12.26 -1.51
N ALA A 61 -2.01 -13.38 -0.96
CA ALA A 61 -2.62 -14.47 -1.73
C ALA A 61 -3.78 -14.02 -2.63
N TRP A 62 -4.48 -12.94 -2.27
CA TRP A 62 -5.57 -12.38 -3.06
C TRP A 62 -5.12 -11.87 -4.43
N GLN A 63 -3.89 -11.34 -4.55
CA GLN A 63 -3.34 -10.94 -5.85
C GLN A 63 -3.22 -12.15 -6.77
N LYS A 64 -2.68 -13.26 -6.22
CA LYS A 64 -2.54 -14.51 -6.97
C LYS A 64 -3.88 -15.16 -7.28
N ALA A 65 -4.86 -15.05 -6.38
CA ALA A 65 -6.20 -15.55 -6.61
C ALA A 65 -6.89 -14.80 -7.76
N MET A 66 -6.84 -13.46 -7.78
CA MET A 66 -7.43 -12.67 -8.87
C MET A 66 -6.71 -12.91 -10.20
N GLU A 67 -5.39 -13.07 -10.19
CA GLU A 67 -4.62 -13.45 -11.37
C GLU A 67 -5.08 -14.81 -11.94
N LEU A 68 -5.25 -15.82 -11.08
CA LEU A 68 -5.74 -17.14 -11.46
C LEU A 68 -7.18 -17.08 -12.01
N LEU A 69 -8.06 -16.33 -11.35
CA LEU A 69 -9.44 -16.13 -11.82
C LEU A 69 -9.47 -15.48 -13.20
N GLY A 70 -8.56 -14.54 -13.50
CA GLY A 70 -8.41 -13.95 -14.81
C GLY A 70 -8.04 -14.98 -15.88
N ILE A 71 -7.07 -15.85 -15.60
CA ILE A 71 -6.65 -16.92 -16.53
C ILE A 71 -7.78 -17.93 -16.75
N LEU A 72 -8.43 -18.39 -15.67
CA LEU A 72 -9.57 -19.30 -15.77
C LEU A 72 -10.73 -18.69 -16.56
N GLY A 73 -10.99 -17.39 -16.39
CA GLY A 73 -12.00 -16.67 -17.17
C GLY A 73 -11.72 -16.71 -18.67
N VAL A 74 -10.47 -16.57 -19.09
CA VAL A 74 -10.07 -16.70 -20.51
C VAL A 74 -10.33 -18.12 -21.02
N ILE A 75 -9.90 -19.13 -20.26
CA ILE A 75 -10.09 -20.55 -20.63
C ILE A 75 -11.57 -20.87 -20.80
N VAL A 76 -12.41 -20.49 -19.82
CA VAL A 76 -13.86 -20.74 -19.86
C VAL A 76 -14.52 -20.01 -21.03
N ASN A 77 -14.16 -18.74 -21.27
CA ASN A 77 -14.70 -17.98 -22.41
C ASN A 77 -14.32 -18.61 -23.75
N CYS A 78 -13.09 -19.10 -23.91
CA CYS A 78 -12.65 -19.79 -25.12
C CYS A 78 -13.37 -21.14 -25.29
N ALA A 79 -13.55 -21.91 -24.21
CA ALA A 79 -14.31 -23.16 -24.22
C ALA A 79 -15.78 -22.93 -24.62
N LEU A 80 -16.41 -21.89 -24.09
CA LEU A 80 -17.78 -21.50 -24.46
C LEU A 80 -17.89 -21.14 -25.94
N ILE A 81 -16.93 -20.40 -26.49
CA ILE A 81 -16.88 -20.10 -27.93
C ILE A 81 -16.78 -21.40 -28.74
N GLY A 82 -15.89 -22.32 -28.32
CA GLY A 82 -15.74 -23.63 -28.96
C GLY A 82 -17.02 -24.48 -28.95
N GLN A 83 -17.76 -24.48 -27.83
CA GLN A 83 -19.01 -25.22 -27.68
C GLN A 83 -20.23 -24.56 -28.32
N SER A 84 -20.23 -23.22 -28.46
CA SER A 84 -21.37 -22.45 -28.99
C SER A 84 -21.69 -22.70 -30.46
N GLY A 85 -20.86 -23.46 -31.19
CA GLY A 85 -21.05 -23.77 -32.61
C GLY A 85 -20.90 -22.57 -33.55
N LEU A 86 -20.51 -21.41 -33.02
CA LEU A 86 -20.40 -20.15 -33.77
C LEU A 86 -19.37 -20.24 -34.90
N VAL A 87 -18.27 -20.98 -34.67
CA VAL A 87 -17.21 -21.21 -35.64
C VAL A 87 -17.71 -22.01 -36.84
N GLN A 88 -18.55 -23.03 -36.63
CA GLN A 88 -19.14 -23.84 -37.71
C GLN A 88 -20.10 -23.02 -38.59
N ARG A 89 -20.71 -21.97 -38.02
CA ARG A 89 -21.60 -21.09 -38.76
C ARG A 89 -20.86 -20.07 -39.63
N ILE A 90 -19.65 -19.69 -39.25
CA ILE A 90 -18.81 -18.75 -40.00
C ILE A 90 -17.99 -19.49 -41.06
N TRP A 91 -17.50 -20.69 -40.76
CA TRP A 91 -16.80 -21.56 -41.69
C TRP A 91 -17.38 -22.99 -41.63
N PRO A 92 -18.38 -23.30 -42.48
CA PRO A 92 -19.01 -24.63 -42.49
C PRO A 92 -18.09 -25.75 -43.01
N ASP A 93 -17.07 -25.41 -43.82
CA ASP A 93 -16.12 -26.38 -44.39
C ASP A 93 -14.96 -26.74 -43.46
N LEU A 94 -14.94 -26.21 -42.23
CA LEU A 94 -13.84 -26.42 -41.30
C LEU A 94 -14.00 -27.76 -40.54
N SER A 95 -12.97 -28.62 -40.62
CA SER A 95 -12.92 -29.87 -39.84
C SER A 95 -12.99 -29.60 -38.34
N TRP A 96 -13.58 -30.53 -37.57
CA TRP A 96 -13.65 -30.48 -36.10
C TRP A 96 -12.28 -30.22 -35.45
N GLY A 97 -11.22 -30.83 -36.00
CA GLY A 97 -9.85 -30.57 -35.54
C GLY A 97 -9.39 -29.13 -35.80
N GLY A 98 -9.77 -28.56 -36.94
CA GLY A 98 -9.47 -27.16 -37.29
C GLY A 98 -10.21 -26.17 -36.39
N GLN A 99 -11.46 -26.44 -36.03
CA GLN A 99 -12.22 -25.64 -35.07
C GLN A 99 -11.53 -25.57 -33.70
N ILE A 100 -11.08 -26.71 -33.18
CA ILE A 100 -10.37 -26.78 -31.90
C ILE A 100 -9.03 -26.02 -31.99
N LEU A 101 -8.30 -26.16 -33.10
CA LEU A 101 -7.04 -25.46 -33.33
C LEU A 101 -7.24 -23.94 -33.33
N ILE A 102 -8.27 -23.42 -34.00
CA ILE A 102 -8.59 -21.99 -34.01
C ILE A 102 -8.90 -21.49 -32.60
N VAL A 103 -9.69 -22.22 -31.81
CA VAL A 103 -10.03 -21.83 -30.43
C VAL A 103 -8.77 -21.78 -29.55
N VAL A 104 -7.88 -22.77 -29.66
CA VAL A 104 -6.61 -22.81 -28.92
C VAL A 104 -5.68 -21.67 -29.36
N VAL A 105 -5.60 -21.36 -30.65
CA VAL A 105 -4.80 -20.22 -31.14
C VAL A 105 -5.35 -18.90 -30.60
N LEU A 106 -6.67 -18.73 -30.63
CA LEU A 106 -7.33 -17.54 -30.09
C LEU A 106 -7.10 -17.40 -28.58
N GLU A 107 -7.17 -18.50 -27.83
CA GLU A 107 -6.80 -18.55 -26.42
C GLU A 107 -5.36 -18.06 -26.19
N HIS A 108 -4.38 -18.59 -26.94
CA HIS A 108 -2.98 -18.20 -26.81
C HIS A 108 -2.75 -16.72 -27.14
N VAL A 109 -3.47 -16.17 -28.12
CA VAL A 109 -3.41 -14.73 -28.44
C VAL A 109 -3.91 -13.90 -27.26
N ILE A 110 -5.01 -14.29 -26.63
CA ILE A 110 -5.55 -13.59 -25.46
C ILE A 110 -4.59 -13.70 -24.27
N LEU A 111 -4.03 -14.88 -23.99
CA LEU A 111 -3.03 -15.05 -22.94
C LEU A 111 -1.75 -14.24 -23.22
N ALA A 112 -1.28 -14.21 -24.47
CA ALA A 112 -0.14 -13.40 -24.87
C ALA A 112 -0.42 -11.90 -24.66
N SER A 113 -1.64 -11.44 -24.99
CA SER A 113 -2.04 -10.05 -24.73
C SER A 113 -2.03 -9.69 -23.25
N LYS A 114 -2.48 -10.60 -22.37
CA LYS A 114 -2.38 -10.43 -20.90
C LYS A 114 -0.92 -10.30 -20.48
N MET A 115 -0.04 -11.14 -21.03
CA MET A 115 1.40 -11.07 -20.77
C MET A 115 2.03 -9.76 -21.26
N ILE A 116 1.58 -9.24 -22.40
CA ILE A 116 2.02 -7.93 -22.92
C ILE A 116 1.57 -6.80 -21.99
N ILE A 117 0.34 -6.85 -21.47
CA ILE A 117 -0.17 -5.84 -20.53
C ILE A 117 0.65 -5.84 -19.24
N ASP A 118 1.00 -7.02 -18.71
CA ASP A 118 1.86 -7.15 -17.53
C ASP A 118 3.28 -6.58 -17.77
N ILE A 119 3.77 -6.61 -19.01
CA ILE A 119 5.06 -5.98 -19.39
C ILE A 119 4.89 -4.47 -19.58
N LEU A 120 3.78 -4.03 -20.17
CA LEU A 120 3.53 -2.65 -20.54
C LEU A 120 3.23 -1.77 -19.31
N VAL A 121 2.59 -2.33 -18.29
CA VAL A 121 2.30 -1.65 -17.03
C VAL A 121 3.40 -2.01 -16.03
N PRO A 122 4.45 -1.17 -15.89
CA PRO A 122 5.45 -1.42 -14.86
C PRO A 122 4.81 -1.33 -13.47
N ASP A 123 4.91 -2.40 -12.69
CA ASP A 123 4.36 -2.53 -11.32
C ASP A 123 4.78 -1.38 -10.39
N VAL A 124 5.92 -0.74 -10.66
CA VAL A 124 6.43 0.38 -9.87
C VAL A 124 6.73 1.58 -10.80
N PRO A 125 5.96 2.67 -10.70
CA PRO A 125 6.20 3.85 -11.52
C PRO A 125 7.54 4.50 -11.15
N HIS A 126 8.19 5.19 -12.10
CA HIS A 126 9.56 5.66 -11.95
C HIS A 126 9.78 6.57 -10.73
N TRP A 127 8.80 7.41 -10.39
CA TRP A 127 8.86 8.32 -9.24
C TRP A 127 8.93 7.56 -7.90
N VAL A 128 8.26 6.40 -7.79
CA VAL A 128 8.35 5.54 -6.59
C VAL A 128 9.72 4.90 -6.48
N ARG A 129 10.36 4.54 -7.60
CA ARG A 129 11.74 3.99 -7.59
C ARG A 129 12.73 5.00 -7.04
N ILE A 130 12.60 6.26 -7.45
CA ILE A 130 13.48 7.35 -6.97
C ILE A 130 13.30 7.55 -5.47
N GLU A 131 12.06 7.55 -4.99
CA GLU A 131 11.78 7.75 -3.56
C GLU A 131 12.24 6.57 -2.70
N THR A 132 12.03 5.34 -3.18
CA THR A 132 12.51 4.12 -2.51
C THR A 132 14.04 4.11 -2.42
N ALA A 133 14.72 4.52 -3.49
CA ALA A 133 16.18 4.61 -3.52
C ALA A 133 16.72 5.67 -2.53
N LYS A 134 16.05 6.83 -2.43
CA LYS A 134 16.39 7.86 -1.43
C LYS A 134 16.22 7.34 -0.01
N GLN A 135 15.09 6.67 0.26
CA GLN A 135 14.80 6.12 1.57
C GLN A 135 15.80 5.03 1.96
N GLU A 136 16.22 4.20 1.01
CA GLU A 136 17.25 3.19 1.24
C GLU A 136 18.64 3.81 1.47
N HIS A 137 19.01 4.83 0.70
CA HIS A 137 20.27 5.54 0.90
C HIS A 137 20.34 6.15 2.30
N PHE A 138 19.30 6.86 2.72
CA PHE A 138 19.22 7.45 4.06
C PHE A 138 19.32 6.39 5.17
N ARG A 139 18.67 5.24 4.97
CA ARG A 139 18.76 4.10 5.91
C ARG A 139 20.18 3.55 6.03
N ARG A 140 20.90 3.43 4.90
CA ARG A 140 22.30 2.96 4.88
C ARG A 140 23.25 3.95 5.54
N GLU A 141 23.05 5.26 5.34
CA GLU A 141 23.87 6.29 6.00
C GLU A 141 23.67 6.34 7.51
N ALA A 142 22.42 6.19 7.98
CA ALA A 142 22.11 6.11 9.41
C ALA A 142 22.84 4.92 10.07
N PHE A 143 22.81 3.74 9.44
CA PHE A 143 23.51 2.56 9.92
C PHE A 143 25.05 2.73 9.93
N LYS A 144 25.62 3.36 8.89
CA LYS A 144 27.06 3.67 8.83
C LYS A 144 27.52 4.69 9.87
N ARG A 145 26.64 5.60 10.31
CA ARG A 145 26.93 6.55 11.40
C ARG A 145 26.88 5.84 12.75
N GLU A 146 25.86 5.02 12.96
CA GLU A 146 25.69 4.25 14.20
C GLU A 146 26.85 3.26 14.42
N SER A 147 27.21 2.50 13.40
CA SER A 147 28.36 1.58 13.44
C SER A 147 29.67 2.31 13.72
N ARG A 148 29.94 3.45 13.07
CA ARG A 148 31.14 4.27 13.34
C ARG A 148 31.22 4.78 14.78
N LEU A 149 30.09 5.20 15.35
CA LEU A 149 30.02 5.63 16.75
C LEU A 149 30.27 4.46 17.71
N LEU A 150 29.71 3.27 17.44
CA LEU A 150 29.92 2.08 18.25
C LEU A 150 31.37 1.59 18.21
N SER A 151 32.02 1.61 17.04
CA SER A 151 33.44 1.25 16.92
C SER A 151 34.38 2.21 17.65
N HIS A 152 34.01 3.49 17.80
CA HIS A 152 34.82 4.46 18.54
C HIS A 152 34.67 4.33 20.06
N THR A 153 33.56 3.77 20.55
CA THR A 153 33.31 3.55 21.98
C THR A 153 33.97 2.28 22.53
N GLN A 154 34.47 1.38 21.69
CA GLN A 154 35.08 0.11 22.11
C GLN A 154 36.61 0.17 22.37
N THR A 155 37.24 1.34 22.29
CA THR A 155 38.65 1.54 22.70
C THR A 155 38.74 2.76 23.61
N PRO A 156 38.58 2.57 24.93
CA PRO A 156 39.71 2.85 25.80
C PRO A 156 39.87 1.78 26.91
N SER A 157 41.07 1.73 27.48
CA SER A 157 41.49 1.00 28.70
C SER A 157 41.83 -0.50 28.59
N SER A 158 43.08 -0.79 28.21
CA SER A 158 43.84 -1.86 28.86
C SER A 158 45.22 -1.43 29.36
N ASP A 159 45.72 -0.22 29.07
CA ASP A 159 47.14 0.10 29.33
C ASP A 159 47.46 1.14 30.41
N GLN A 160 46.50 1.69 31.16
CA GLN A 160 46.86 2.60 32.27
C GLN A 160 45.93 2.46 33.48
N LEU A 161 46.41 1.79 34.53
CA LEU A 161 46.28 2.18 35.95
C LEU A 161 47.00 1.14 36.83
N GLN A 162 48.32 1.04 36.68
CA GLN A 162 49.19 0.80 37.83
C GLN A 162 49.68 2.17 38.29
N SER A 163 49.10 2.71 39.38
CA SER A 163 49.77 3.49 40.43
C SER A 163 48.74 4.26 41.26
N SER A 164 48.97 4.25 42.57
CA SER A 164 48.49 5.24 43.57
C SER A 164 47.16 4.97 44.29
N ASN A 165 47.22 4.00 45.22
CA ASN A 165 47.06 4.16 46.68
C ASN A 165 45.97 5.09 47.28
N ASN A 166 45.13 4.48 48.14
CA ASN A 166 44.45 4.98 49.34
C ASN A 166 43.97 6.45 49.44
N GLN A 167 42.65 6.65 49.43
CA GLN A 167 41.97 7.51 50.43
C GLN A 167 40.45 7.19 50.51
N GLN A 168 39.92 7.31 51.73
CA GLN A 168 38.55 7.02 52.18
C GLN A 168 37.40 7.81 51.50
N GLU A 169 36.22 7.21 51.58
CA GLU A 169 34.85 7.66 51.24
C GLU A 169 34.50 9.12 51.68
N PRO A 170 33.57 9.80 50.99
CA PRO A 170 32.17 9.70 51.43
C PRO A 170 31.14 9.55 50.30
N THR A 171 30.18 8.67 50.58
CA THR A 171 28.87 8.49 49.96
C THR A 171 28.20 9.78 49.50
N THR A 172 28.02 9.92 48.18
CA THR A 172 26.92 10.71 47.60
C THR A 172 26.16 9.86 46.57
N PRO A 173 24.92 9.40 46.87
CA PRO A 173 24.13 8.55 45.97
C PRO A 173 23.61 9.26 44.70
N ASP A 174 23.85 10.58 44.59
CA ASP A 174 23.30 11.41 43.51
C ASP A 174 24.15 11.43 42.24
N ALA A 175 25.48 11.30 42.32
CA ALA A 175 26.33 11.39 41.13
C ALA A 175 26.23 10.12 40.25
N ALA A 176 26.30 8.94 40.88
CA ALA A 176 26.18 7.66 40.19
C ALA A 176 24.76 7.43 39.63
N SER A 177 23.74 7.88 40.35
CA SER A 177 22.35 7.79 39.87
C SER A 177 22.05 8.78 38.74
N ARG A 178 22.63 10.00 38.77
CA ARG A 178 22.54 10.97 37.66
C ARG A 178 23.25 10.48 36.40
N PHE A 179 24.44 9.89 36.52
CA PHE A 179 25.16 9.33 35.37
C PHE A 179 24.39 8.18 34.74
N ASN A 180 23.92 7.21 35.55
CA ASN A 180 23.07 6.12 35.08
C ASN A 180 21.76 6.62 34.45
N ARG A 181 21.16 7.68 35.00
CA ARG A 181 19.94 8.29 34.45
C ARG A 181 20.20 8.98 33.11
N LEU A 182 21.30 9.71 32.96
CA LEU A 182 21.69 10.36 31.71
C LEU A 182 22.01 9.33 30.62
N ASP A 183 22.71 8.25 30.97
CA ASP A 183 23.01 7.16 30.05
C ASP A 183 21.74 6.38 29.66
N GLN A 184 20.81 6.17 30.60
CA GLN A 184 19.51 5.57 30.33
C GLN A 184 18.65 6.46 29.42
N ILE A 185 18.67 7.78 29.63
CA ILE A 185 18.00 8.75 28.77
C ILE A 185 18.62 8.76 27.37
N ASN A 186 19.95 8.71 27.26
CA ASN A 186 20.65 8.65 25.97
C ASN A 186 20.38 7.32 25.23
N ARG A 187 20.31 6.20 25.96
CA ARG A 187 19.89 4.90 25.41
C ARG A 187 18.44 4.90 24.95
N SER A 188 17.53 5.48 25.73
CA SER A 188 16.12 5.62 25.38
C SER A 188 15.95 6.45 24.10
N LYS A 189 16.71 7.54 23.99
CA LYS A 189 16.74 8.42 22.80
C LYS A 189 17.35 7.75 21.55
N ARG A 190 18.28 6.79 21.71
CA ARG A 190 18.81 5.97 20.60
C ARG A 190 17.89 4.83 20.16
N ARG A 191 16.93 4.40 21.00
CA ARG A 191 16.00 3.30 20.70
C ARG A 191 14.73 3.71 19.96
N SER A 192 14.45 5.01 19.77
CA SER A 192 13.28 5.46 19.00
C SER A 192 13.51 5.29 17.50
N ILE A 193 13.10 4.14 16.96
CA ILE A 193 13.14 3.77 15.53
C ILE A 193 11.94 4.40 14.78
N THR A 194 11.71 5.69 14.99
CA THR A 194 10.76 6.46 14.17
C THR A 194 11.39 7.81 13.86
N PRO A 195 11.55 8.17 12.58
CA PRO A 195 11.93 9.53 12.24
C PRO A 195 10.77 10.42 12.67
N MET A 196 10.93 11.17 13.76
CA MET A 196 10.04 12.29 14.01
C MET A 196 10.22 13.25 12.84
N VAL A 197 9.23 13.32 11.97
CA VAL A 197 9.00 14.49 11.12
C VAL A 197 9.02 15.67 12.09
N ARG A 198 10.05 16.49 11.96
CA ARG A 198 10.31 17.65 12.81
C ARG A 198 9.18 18.66 12.56
N LEU A 199 8.07 18.51 13.29
CA LEU A 199 7.05 19.56 13.32
C LEU A 199 7.71 20.74 14.05
N SER A 200 8.03 21.77 13.28
CA SER A 200 8.59 23.03 13.76
C SER A 200 7.79 23.53 14.95
N SER A 201 8.44 23.58 16.11
CA SER A 201 7.89 24.09 17.36
C SER A 201 7.51 25.56 17.18
N PHE A 202 6.20 25.83 17.11
CA PHE A 202 5.64 27.15 17.29
C PHE A 202 6.06 27.65 18.67
N THR A 203 6.95 28.64 18.69
CA THR A 203 7.49 29.28 19.89
C THR A 203 6.34 29.91 20.67
N ARG A 204 5.91 29.26 21.76
CA ARG A 204 4.99 29.88 22.71
C ARG A 204 5.82 30.72 23.68
N ILE A 205 5.73 32.04 23.49
CA ILE A 205 6.33 33.07 24.35
C ILE A 205 5.75 32.93 25.77
N PRO A 206 6.57 32.90 26.84
CA PRO A 206 6.04 32.91 28.20
C PRO A 206 5.58 34.33 28.56
N ARG A 207 4.30 34.50 28.91
CA ARG A 207 3.84 35.68 29.65
C ARG A 207 4.17 35.48 31.13
N ASN A 208 5.08 36.29 31.62
CA ASN A 208 5.26 36.57 33.03
C ASN A 208 4.33 37.73 33.37
N GLU A 209 3.30 37.51 34.19
CA GLU A 209 2.72 38.57 35.01
C GLU A 209 2.29 37.98 36.35
N ASP A 210 3.00 38.45 37.37
CA ASP A 210 2.69 38.40 38.79
C ASP A 210 1.34 39.09 39.07
N ASN A 211 0.51 38.53 39.95
CA ASN A 211 0.08 39.21 41.18
C ASN A 211 -1.03 38.47 41.97
N CYS A 212 -0.73 38.39 43.27
CA CYS A 212 -1.51 38.07 44.46
C CYS A 212 -2.98 38.53 44.56
N ILE A 213 -3.75 37.72 45.34
CA ILE A 213 -4.67 38.06 46.48
C ILE A 213 -5.90 38.94 46.13
N ASP A 214 -7.16 38.68 46.51
CA ASP A 214 -7.83 37.93 47.60
C ASP A 214 -8.92 36.96 47.07
#